data_AF-A0A1M7MMH5-F1
#
_entry.id   AF-A0A1M7MMH5-F1
#
_cell.length_a   1.000
_cell.length_b   1.000
_cell.length_c   1.000
_cell.angle_alpha   90.00
_cell.angle_beta   90.00
_cell.angle_gamma   90.00
#
_symmetry.space_group_name_H-M   'P 1'
#
loop_
_entity.id
_entity.type
_entity.pdbx_description
1 polymer ?
#
loop_
_entity_poly.entity_id
_entity_poly.type
_entity_poly.pdbx_seq_one_letter_code
_entity_poly.pdbx_strand_id
1 'polypeptide(L)'
;MDKEIRKITVPDYKRIFNDILLYKHPEKKNECVLLLQKENLSTLDVIRLNSIIFKNHSEKDKIPNQKHRSYDQSTILQILDYQKTNRLNNIQTALYFKLSRNTITKWKKHFLV
;
A
#
# COMPACT_ATOMS: atom_id res chain seq x y z
N MET A 1 20.67 22.90 -22.60
CA MET A 1 20.44 22.81 -21.14
C MET A 1 19.61 21.57 -20.90
N ASP A 2 20.29 20.43 -20.91
CA ASP A 2 19.71 19.12 -20.66
C ASP A 2 19.22 19.10 -19.21
N LYS A 3 17.90 19.11 -19.02
CA LYS A 3 17.31 18.86 -17.71
C LYS A 3 17.69 17.43 -17.35
N GLU A 4 18.61 17.27 -16.40
CA GLU A 4 18.84 16.01 -15.72
C GLU A 4 17.49 15.45 -15.27
N ILE A 5 17.04 14.40 -15.94
CA ILE A 5 15.84 13.67 -15.56
C ILE A 5 16.20 13.00 -14.25
N ARG A 6 15.84 13.64 -13.13
CA ARG A 6 15.94 13.05 -11.80
C ARG A 6 15.26 11.68 -11.88
N LYS A 7 16.05 10.63 -11.72
CA LYS A 7 15.60 9.24 -11.70
C LYS A 7 14.82 9.04 -10.40
N ILE A 8 13.60 9.56 -10.34
CA ILE A 8 12.67 9.35 -9.23
C ILE A 8 12.22 7.91 -9.34
N THR A 9 12.93 6.99 -8.68
CA THR A 9 12.61 5.57 -8.66
C THR A 9 11.43 5.26 -7.72
N VAL A 10 11.12 6.18 -6.80
CA VAL A 10 10.05 6.03 -5.81
C VAL A 10 9.28 7.36 -5.70
N PRO A 11 7.95 7.35 -5.86
CA PRO A 11 7.12 8.52 -5.62
C PRO A 11 7.24 9.05 -4.19
N ASP A 12 7.20 10.37 -4.01
CA ASP A 12 7.06 10.98 -2.67
C ASP A 12 5.62 10.81 -2.17
N TYR A 13 5.34 9.64 -1.63
CA TYR A 13 4.01 9.29 -1.12
C TYR A 13 3.53 10.24 -0.04
N LYS A 14 4.44 10.78 0.79
CA LYS A 14 4.07 11.69 1.88
C LYS A 14 3.49 12.97 1.32
N ARG A 15 4.16 13.55 0.33
CA ARG A 15 3.68 14.76 -0.35
C ARG A 15 2.39 14.50 -1.11
N ILE A 16 2.31 13.41 -1.87
CA ILE A 16 1.11 13.03 -2.63
C ILE A 16 -0.11 12.89 -1.72
N PHE A 17 0.00 12.13 -0.62
CA PHE A 17 -1.12 11.95 0.30
C PHE A 17 -1.46 13.21 1.08
N ASN A 18 -0.47 14.03 1.45
CA ASN A 18 -0.73 15.31 2.09
C ASN A 18 -1.51 16.26 1.16
N ASP A 19 -1.13 16.34 -0.11
CA ASP A 19 -1.85 17.13 -1.11
C ASP A 19 -3.28 16.60 -1.29
N ILE A 20 -3.48 15.28 -1.43
CA ILE A 20 -4.82 14.68 -1.53
C ILE A 20 -5.69 15.01 -0.30
N LEU A 21 -5.11 14.92 0.90
CA LEU A 21 -5.83 15.25 2.14
C LEU A 21 -6.17 16.75 2.23
N LEU A 22 -5.26 17.64 1.80
CA LEU A 22 -5.51 19.07 1.81
C LEU A 22 -6.62 19.48 0.83
N TYR A 23 -6.62 18.91 -0.39
CA TYR A 23 -7.52 19.35 -1.46
C TYR A 23 -8.85 18.60 -1.51
N LYS A 24 -8.90 17.31 -1.12
CA LYS A 24 -10.09 16.47 -1.31
C LYS A 24 -10.71 15.93 -0.02
N HIS A 25 -9.89 15.63 1.00
CA HIS A 25 -10.34 14.93 2.20
C HIS A 25 -9.74 15.50 3.50
N PRO A 26 -9.94 16.81 3.79
CA PRO A 26 -9.39 17.42 5.00
C PRO A 26 -9.92 16.77 6.28
N GLU A 27 -11.12 16.21 6.25
CA GLU A 27 -11.75 15.50 7.36
C GLU A 27 -11.00 14.23 7.79
N LYS A 28 -10.28 13.59 6.86
CA LYS A 28 -9.53 12.34 7.12
C LYS A 28 -8.09 12.59 7.55
N LYS A 29 -7.67 13.86 7.63
CA LYS A 29 -6.31 14.23 7.99
C LYS A 29 -5.92 13.66 9.34
N ASN A 30 -6.79 13.77 10.34
CA ASN A 30 -6.52 13.28 11.70
C ASN A 30 -6.25 11.77 11.75
N GLU A 31 -6.95 10.96 10.95
CA GLU A 31 -6.73 9.51 10.87
C GLU A 31 -5.42 9.15 10.14
N CYS A 32 -4.99 9.99 9.20
CA CYS A 32 -3.79 9.75 8.39
C CYS A 32 -2.51 10.34 8.99
N VAL A 33 -2.61 11.31 9.92
CA VAL A 33 -1.48 12.01 10.54
C VAL A 33 -0.49 11.02 11.18
N LEU A 34 -0.98 10.01 11.91
CA LEU A 34 -0.13 9.01 12.56
C LEU A 34 0.73 8.22 11.56
N LEU A 35 0.21 7.98 10.34
CA LEU A 35 0.94 7.30 9.28
C LEU A 35 1.89 8.25 8.55
N LEU A 36 1.47 9.49 8.30
CA LEU A 36 2.27 10.52 7.62
C LEU A 36 3.41 11.08 8.48
N GLN A 37 3.34 10.93 9.81
CA GLN A 37 4.41 11.28 10.74
C GLN A 37 5.61 10.34 10.67
N LYS A 38 5.46 9.14 10.10
CA LYS A 38 6.60 8.23 9.88
C LYS A 38 7.64 8.88 8.97
N GLU A 39 8.91 8.64 9.29
CA GLU A 39 10.04 9.14 8.50
C GLU A 39 10.04 8.54 7.09
N ASN A 40 9.79 7.23 7.00
CA ASN A 40 9.67 6.51 5.74
C ASN A 40 8.30 5.80 5.69
N LEU A 41 7.52 6.08 4.65
CA LEU A 41 6.29 5.36 4.38
C LEU A 41 6.63 4.04 3.71
N SER A 42 6.36 2.93 4.40
CA SER A 42 6.41 1.61 3.76
C SER A 42 5.28 1.50 2.73
N THR A 43 5.41 0.60 1.76
CA THR A 43 4.31 0.28 0.84
C THR A 43 3.06 -0.19 1.60
N LEU A 44 3.22 -0.79 2.78
CA LEU A 44 2.10 -1.13 3.66
C LEU A 44 1.40 0.12 4.20
N ASP A 45 2.16 1.12 4.62
CA ASP A 45 1.62 2.41 5.05
C ASP A 45 0.90 3.12 3.90
N VAL A 46 1.44 3.06 2.69
CA VAL A 46 0.82 3.58 1.46
C VAL A 46 -0.52 2.88 1.18
N ILE A 47 -0.57 1.55 1.29
CA ILE A 47 -1.81 0.77 1.12
C ILE A 47 -2.84 1.20 2.17
N ARG A 48 -2.40 1.37 3.43
CA ARG A 48 -3.28 1.77 4.53
C ARG A 48 -3.82 3.19 4.36
N LEU A 49 -2.96 4.14 4.00
CA LEU A 49 -3.33 5.53 3.68
C LEU A 49 -4.36 5.56 2.55
N ASN A 50 -4.08 4.86 1.45
CA ASN A 50 -5.01 4.76 0.34
C ASN A 50 -6.36 4.15 0.78
N SER A 51 -6.33 3.13 1.63
CA SER A 51 -7.55 2.51 2.17
C SER A 51 -8.36 3.48 3.03
N ILE A 52 -7.74 4.29 3.89
CA ILE A 52 -8.42 5.27 4.75
C ILE A 52 -9.01 6.41 3.92
N ILE A 53 -8.20 7.00 3.04
CA ILE A 53 -8.58 8.14 2.21
C ILE A 53 -9.74 7.77 1.28
N PHE A 54 -9.70 6.60 0.65
CA PHE A 54 -10.69 6.17 -0.34
C PHE A 54 -11.72 5.16 0.19
N LYS A 55 -11.78 4.91 1.51
CA LYS A 55 -12.67 3.90 2.14
C LYS A 55 -14.16 4.07 1.81
N ASN A 56 -14.58 5.27 1.41
CA ASN A 56 -15.99 5.66 1.27
C ASN A 56 -16.50 5.65 -0.17
N HIS A 57 -15.67 5.29 -1.16
CA HIS A 57 -16.18 5.11 -2.52
C HIS A 57 -16.89 3.76 -2.62
N SER A 58 -18.15 3.84 -3.00
CA SER A 58 -19.11 2.74 -3.11
C SER A 58 -18.51 1.52 -3.83
N GLU A 59 -19.03 0.31 -3.57
CA GLU A 59 -18.54 -0.92 -4.21
C GLU A 59 -18.48 -0.87 -5.74
N LYS A 60 -19.19 0.07 -6.36
CA LYS A 60 -19.25 0.32 -7.80
C LYS A 60 -18.01 1.03 -8.37
N ASP A 61 -17.27 1.76 -7.54
CA ASP A 61 -16.01 2.45 -7.92
C ASP A 61 -14.77 1.56 -7.70
N LYS A 62 -14.96 0.33 -7.20
CA LYS A 62 -13.91 -0.68 -7.02
C LYS A 62 -13.53 -1.30 -8.38
N ILE A 63 -13.11 -0.51 -9.35
CA ILE A 63 -12.33 -1.06 -10.46
C ILE A 63 -11.17 -1.84 -9.82
N PRO A 64 -10.95 -3.12 -10.18
CA PRO A 64 -9.94 -3.94 -9.52
C PRO A 64 -8.56 -3.42 -9.90
N ASN A 65 -8.10 -2.39 -9.19
CA ASN A 65 -6.81 -1.73 -9.33
C ASN A 65 -5.65 -2.64 -8.88
N GLN A 66 -5.92 -3.93 -8.65
CA GLN A 66 -4.94 -4.97 -8.33
C GLN A 66 -3.90 -5.12 -9.44
N LYS A 67 -4.29 -4.86 -10.70
CA LYS A 67 -3.39 -4.96 -11.87
C LYS A 67 -2.26 -3.93 -11.86
N HIS A 68 -2.44 -2.79 -11.21
CA HIS A 68 -1.43 -1.71 -11.19
C HIS A 68 -0.53 -1.75 -9.94
N ARG A 69 -0.56 -2.84 -9.18
CA ARG A 69 0.26 -2.99 -7.98
C ARG A 69 1.58 -3.64 -8.33
N SER A 70 2.65 -2.86 -8.23
CA SER A 70 4.02 -3.37 -8.27
C SER A 70 4.52 -3.46 -6.83
N TYR A 71 4.80 -4.68 -6.37
CA TYR A 71 5.37 -4.93 -5.06
C TYR A 71 6.86 -5.24 -5.22
N ASP A 72 7.72 -4.49 -4.54
CA ASP A 72 9.13 -4.82 -4.44
C ASP A 72 9.34 -6.00 -3.47
N GLN A 73 10.54 -6.60 -3.53
CA GLN A 73 10.89 -7.74 -2.68
C GLN A 73 10.74 -7.41 -1.18
N SER A 74 11.14 -6.20 -0.77
CA SER A 74 11.00 -5.76 0.63
C SER A 74 9.54 -5.76 1.07
N THR A 75 8.62 -5.22 0.26
CA THR A 75 7.20 -5.22 0.59
C THR A 75 6.64 -6.64 0.64
N ILE A 76 7.03 -7.51 -0.29
CA ILE A 76 6.57 -8.91 -0.30
C ILE A 76 6.97 -9.59 1.01
N LEU A 77 8.22 -9.44 1.44
CA LEU A 77 8.72 -10.00 2.70
C LEU A 77 7.97 -9.41 3.90
N GLN A 78 7.71 -8.10 3.93
CA GLN A 78 6.92 -7.47 5.00
C GLN A 78 5.48 -8.00 5.05
N ILE A 79 4.84 -8.26 3.90
CA ILE A 79 3.50 -8.87 3.84
C ILE A 79 3.51 -10.30 4.40
N LEU A 80 4.53 -11.08 4.05
CA LEU A 80 4.69 -12.45 4.56
C LEU A 80 5.02 -12.49 6.06
N ASP A 81 5.79 -11.52 6.55
CA ASP A 81 6.07 -11.37 7.98
C ASP A 81 4.82 -10.93 8.75
N TYR A 82 4.05 -10.00 8.20
CA TYR A 82 2.74 -9.60 8.74
C TYR A 82 1.80 -10.80 8.90
N GLN A 83 1.79 -11.71 7.91
CA GLN A 83 1.03 -12.96 8.00
C GLN A 83 1.44 -13.80 9.22
N LYS A 84 2.76 -13.98 9.44
CA LYS A 84 3.30 -14.80 10.54
C LYS A 84 3.04 -14.16 11.90
N THR A 85 3.37 -12.88 12.05
CA THR A 85 3.23 -12.12 13.31
C THR A 85 1.78 -12.05 13.77
N ASN A 86 0.82 -11.93 12.84
CA ASN A 86 -0.61 -11.89 13.14
C ASN A 86 -1.31 -13.26 13.06
N ARG A 87 -0.56 -14.36 12.85
CA ARG A 87 -1.08 -15.73 12.74
C ARG A 87 -2.23 -15.88 11.74
N LEU A 88 -2.13 -15.21 10.59
CA LEU A 88 -3.16 -15.20 9.55
C LEU A 88 -2.99 -16.35 8.55
N ASN A 89 -4.10 -16.86 8.02
CA ASN A 89 -4.06 -17.78 6.89
C ASN A 89 -3.91 -17.02 5.55
N ASN A 90 -3.64 -17.75 4.46
CA ASN A 90 -3.43 -17.14 3.14
C ASN A 90 -4.66 -16.38 2.63
N ILE A 91 -5.87 -16.83 2.99
CA ILE A 91 -7.13 -16.19 2.57
C ILE A 91 -7.30 -14.87 3.32
N GLN A 92 -7.11 -14.85 4.64
CA GLN A 92 -7.20 -13.65 5.48
C GLN A 92 -6.17 -12.60 5.07
N THR A 93 -4.92 -13.03 4.84
CA THR A 93 -3.84 -12.15 4.38
C THR A 93 -4.18 -11.56 3.00
N ALA A 94 -4.66 -12.40 2.09
CA ALA A 94 -5.08 -11.97 0.77
C ALA A 94 -6.26 -10.98 0.83
N LEU A 95 -7.27 -11.23 1.66
CA LEU A 95 -8.39 -10.31 1.86
C LEU A 95 -7.94 -8.97 2.43
N TYR A 96 -7.09 -8.99 3.46
CA TYR A 96 -6.56 -7.78 4.10
C TYR A 96 -5.81 -6.89 3.10
N PHE A 97 -4.90 -7.49 2.33
CA PHE A 97 -4.13 -6.76 1.32
C PHE A 97 -4.85 -6.63 -0.03
N LYS A 98 -6.08 -7.14 -0.19
CA LYS A 98 -6.81 -7.20 -1.46
C LYS A 98 -5.98 -7.86 -2.59
N LEU A 99 -5.34 -8.97 -2.27
CA LEU A 99 -4.56 -9.82 -3.18
C LEU A 99 -5.32 -11.11 -3.49
N SER A 100 -4.83 -11.89 -4.45
CA SER A 100 -5.31 -13.26 -4.62
C SER A 100 -4.62 -14.20 -3.64
N ARG A 101 -5.31 -15.21 -3.12
CA ARG A 101 -4.69 -16.27 -2.30
C ARG A 101 -3.51 -16.93 -3.02
N ASN A 102 -3.60 -17.03 -4.35
CA ASN A 102 -2.57 -17.62 -5.21
C ASN A 102 -1.31 -16.76 -5.25
N THR A 103 -1.43 -15.43 -5.17
CA THR A 103 -0.31 -14.50 -5.06
C THR A 103 0.49 -14.77 -3.79
N ILE A 104 -0.18 -14.90 -2.64
CA ILE A 104 0.47 -15.23 -1.36
C ILE A 104 1.15 -16.59 -1.44
N THR A 105 0.48 -17.61 -1.99
CA THR A 105 1.10 -18.93 -2.18
C THR A 105 2.36 -18.87 -3.06
N LYS A 106 2.32 -18.13 -4.18
CA LYS A 106 3.48 -17.93 -5.05
C LYS A 106 4.61 -17.22 -4.32
N TRP A 107 4.34 -16.14 -3.60
CA TRP A 107 5.36 -15.41 -2.85
C TRP A 107 6.02 -16.28 -1.78
N LYS A 108 5.24 -17.06 -1.03
CA LYS A 108 5.82 -18.01 -0.04
C LYS A 108 6.76 -19.00 -0.72
N LYS A 109 6.38 -19.54 -1.89
CA LYS A 109 7.23 -20.46 -2.65
C LYS A 109 8.50 -19.81 -3.19
N HIS A 110 8.46 -18.53 -3.55
CA HIS A 110 9.61 -17.83 -4.14
C HIS A 110 10.59 -17.25 -3.11
N PHE A 111 10.11 -16.91 -1.90
CA PHE A 111 10.90 -16.15 -0.92
C PHE A 111 11.14 -16.89 0.41
N LEU A 112 10.42 -17.97 0.72
CA LEU A 112 10.53 -18.69 2.00
C LEU A 112 10.82 -20.19 1.85
N VAL A 113 10.70 -20.74 0.64
CA VAL A 113 10.91 -22.15 0.29
C VAL A 113 12.06 -22.21 -0.70
#